data_AF-A0A814ZN58-F1
#
_entry.id   AF-A0A814ZN58-F1
#
_cell.length_a   1.000
_cell.length_b   1.000
_cell.length_c   1.000
_cell.angle_alpha   90.00
_cell.angle_beta   90.00
_cell.angle_gamma   90.00
#
_symmetry.space_group_name_H-M   'P 1'
#
loop_
_entity.id
_entity.type
_entity.pdbx_description
1 polymer ?
#
loop_
_entity_poly.entity_id
_entity_poly.type
_entity_poly.pdbx_seq_one_letter_code
_entity_poly.pdbx_strand_id
1 'polypeptide(L)'
;MASSMVFYTSVALLCLLIITPVSTADLCKWYGIAPFCFIGNSCPDGCFKTLESNKGDGFPCWFSVKKHCCCPKRALDSIINKLVSSDKK
;
A
#
# COMPACT_ATOMS: atom_id res chain seq x y z
N MET A 1 7.13 -38.66 31.88
CA MET A 1 7.03 -37.20 32.07
C MET A 1 7.42 -36.43 30.79
N ALA A 2 7.14 -36.97 29.60
CA ALA A 2 7.52 -36.35 28.32
C ALA A 2 6.31 -35.83 27.52
N SER A 3 5.10 -36.34 27.80
CA SER A 3 3.90 -36.03 27.01
C SER A 3 3.41 -34.60 27.19
N SER A 4 3.53 -34.01 28.39
CA SER A 4 2.99 -32.68 28.70
C SER A 4 3.73 -31.53 28.00
N MET A 5 5.02 -31.70 27.70
CA MET A 5 5.83 -30.69 27.03
C MET A 5 5.47 -30.56 25.54
N VAL A 6 5.03 -31.65 24.90
CA VAL A 6 4.66 -31.66 23.47
C VAL A 6 3.36 -30.91 23.20
N PHE A 7 2.41 -30.95 24.15
CA PHE A 7 1.17 -30.19 24.05
C PHE A 7 1.41 -28.69 24.18
N TYR A 8 2.29 -28.27 25.10
CA TYR A 8 2.59 -26.86 25.33
C TYR A 8 3.29 -26.20 24.14
N THR A 9 4.24 -26.89 23.51
CA THR A 9 4.92 -26.35 22.31
C THR A 9 3.98 -26.25 21.13
N SER A 10 3.09 -27.23 20.95
CA SER A 10 2.10 -27.24 19.85
C SER A 10 1.08 -26.10 19.98
N VAL A 11 0.56 -25.87 21.19
CA VAL A 11 -0.40 -24.79 21.47
C VAL A 11 0.28 -23.41 21.38
N ALA A 12 1.50 -23.27 21.89
CA ALA A 12 2.25 -22.02 21.80
C ALA A 12 2.58 -21.62 20.35
N LEU A 13 2.93 -22.60 19.50
CA LEU A 13 3.22 -22.37 18.08
C LEU A 13 1.96 -21.97 17.31
N LEU A 14 0.82 -22.61 17.60
CA LEU A 14 -0.48 -22.23 17.04
C LEU A 14 -0.86 -20.80 17.43
N CYS A 15 -0.69 -20.42 18.70
CA CYS A 15 -0.93 -19.05 19.18
C CYS A 15 -0.08 -18.00 18.45
N LEU A 16 1.19 -18.28 18.20
CA LEU A 16 2.07 -17.35 17.48
C LEU A 16 1.59 -17.04 16.06
N LEU A 17 1.00 -18.02 15.35
CA LEU A 17 0.50 -17.82 14.00
C LEU A 17 -0.76 -16.93 13.96
N ILE A 18 -1.65 -17.05 14.95
CA ILE A 18 -2.92 -16.30 15.01
C ILE A 18 -2.72 -14.83 15.43
N ILE A 19 -1.67 -14.52 16.21
CA ILE A 19 -1.44 -13.17 16.75
C ILE A 19 -0.63 -12.31 15.79
N THR A 20 0.03 -12.88 14.77
CA THR A 20 0.76 -12.05 13.81
C THR A 20 -0.19 -11.12 13.06
N PRO A 21 -0.04 -9.79 13.20
CA PRO A 21 -0.86 -8.88 12.42
C PRO A 21 -0.51 -9.07 10.95
N VAL A 22 -1.54 -9.40 10.16
CA VAL A 22 -1.42 -9.39 8.69
C VAL A 22 -1.04 -7.98 8.27
N SER A 23 0.23 -7.81 7.87
CA SER A 23 0.70 -6.55 7.32
C SER A 23 -0.02 -6.32 6.01
N THR A 24 -1.10 -5.53 6.05
CA THR A 24 -1.76 -5.04 4.84
C THR A 24 -0.77 -4.11 4.17
N ALA A 25 0.04 -4.64 3.26
CA ALA A 25 0.97 -3.85 2.50
C ALA A 25 0.19 -2.77 1.74
N ASP A 26 0.29 -1.52 2.17
CA ASP A 26 -0.26 -0.37 1.47
C ASP A 26 0.46 -0.22 0.12
N LEU A 27 -0.28 0.04 -0.95
CA LEU A 27 0.33 0.36 -2.23
C LEU A 27 0.70 1.83 -2.25
N CYS A 28 1.99 2.08 -2.08
CA CYS A 28 2.57 3.40 -2.10
C CYS A 28 3.24 3.69 -3.45
N LYS A 29 2.93 4.84 -4.07
CA LYS A 29 3.63 5.30 -5.28
C LYS A 29 3.73 6.82 -5.35
N TRP A 30 4.71 7.29 -6.12
CA TRP A 30 4.85 8.69 -6.47
C TRP A 30 3.89 9.07 -7.60
N TYR A 31 3.21 10.20 -7.43
CA TYR A 31 2.30 10.81 -8.39
C TYR A 31 2.88 12.15 -8.87
N GLY A 32 2.76 12.38 -10.18
CA GLY A 32 3.32 13.55 -10.87
C GLY A 32 4.35 13.15 -11.93
N ILE A 33 4.13 13.59 -13.16
CA ILE A 33 5.01 13.29 -14.30
C ILE A 33 6.04 14.42 -14.44
N ALA A 34 7.32 14.07 -14.43
CA ALA A 34 8.40 15.00 -14.74
C ALA A 34 8.47 15.24 -16.27
N PRO A 35 8.88 16.42 -16.75
CA PRO A 35 9.49 17.52 -16.01
C PRO A 35 8.54 18.59 -15.43
N PHE A 36 7.22 18.58 -15.72
CA PHE A 36 6.28 19.56 -15.17
C PHE A 36 5.26 18.88 -14.22
N CYS A 37 5.57 18.77 -12.93
CA CYS A 37 4.78 17.92 -12.04
C CYS A 37 3.71 18.67 -11.24
N PHE A 38 2.47 18.61 -11.70
CA PHE A 38 1.33 18.39 -10.80
C PHE A 38 0.20 17.71 -11.59
N ILE A 39 -0.39 16.64 -11.03
CA ILE A 39 -1.64 16.03 -11.51
C ILE A 39 -2.57 15.98 -10.28
N GLY A 40 -3.35 17.04 -10.07
CA GLY A 40 -4.38 17.14 -9.02
C GLY A 40 -3.91 17.50 -7.59
N ASN A 41 -4.73 18.28 -6.87
CA ASN A 41 -4.48 18.69 -5.48
C ASN A 41 -4.41 17.54 -4.47
N SER A 42 -4.84 16.34 -4.86
CA SER A 42 -5.07 15.24 -3.93
C SER A 42 -4.49 13.93 -4.44
N CYS A 43 -4.12 13.04 -3.52
CA CYS A 43 -4.01 11.62 -3.83
C CYS A 43 -5.36 11.11 -4.34
N PRO A 44 -5.40 10.01 -5.11
CA PRO A 44 -6.66 9.41 -5.56
C PRO A 44 -7.57 9.09 -4.38
N ASP A 45 -8.88 9.06 -4.63
CA ASP A 45 -9.88 8.79 -3.59
C ASP A 45 -9.60 7.48 -2.86
N GLY A 46 -9.62 7.55 -1.53
CA GLY A 46 -9.26 6.43 -0.65
C GLY A 46 -7.76 6.27 -0.39
N CYS A 47 -6.90 7.13 -0.96
CA CYS A 47 -5.46 7.16 -0.71
C CYS A 47 -5.06 8.39 0.09
N PHE A 48 -4.00 8.28 0.90
CA PHE A 48 -3.48 9.37 1.71
C PHE A 48 -2.08 9.80 1.27
N LYS A 49 -1.80 11.10 1.38
CA LYS A 49 -0.47 11.66 1.11
C LYS A 49 0.45 11.32 2.27
N THR A 50 1.60 10.73 1.98
CA THR A 50 2.65 10.45 2.98
C THR A 50 3.79 11.46 2.87
N LEU A 51 4.23 11.78 1.66
CA LEU A 51 5.40 12.64 1.41
C LEU A 51 5.18 13.54 0.19
N GLU A 52 5.99 14.59 0.09
CA GLU A 52 6.16 15.36 -1.13
C GLU A 52 7.64 15.61 -1.41
N SER A 53 8.03 15.62 -2.68
CA SER A 53 9.41 15.81 -3.09
C SER A 53 9.48 16.37 -4.50
N ASN A 54 10.38 17.32 -4.74
CA ASN A 54 10.65 17.83 -6.08
C ASN A 54 11.22 16.74 -7.02
N LYS A 55 11.83 15.69 -6.48
CA LYS A 55 12.46 14.60 -7.26
C LYS A 55 11.67 13.30 -7.23
N GLY A 56 11.06 12.98 -6.08
CA GLY A 56 10.31 11.75 -5.85
C GLY A 56 11.06 10.49 -6.31
N ASP A 57 10.54 9.86 -7.37
CA ASP A 57 11.00 8.62 -8.02
C ASP A 57 12.22 8.77 -8.96
N GLY A 58 12.76 9.97 -9.14
CA GLY A 58 14.08 10.13 -9.78
C GLY A 58 14.24 11.41 -10.58
N PHE A 59 13.32 11.70 -11.51
CA PHE A 59 13.42 12.92 -12.33
C PHE A 59 12.84 14.13 -11.59
N PRO A 60 13.61 15.24 -11.47
CA PRO A 60 13.14 16.44 -10.80
C PRO A 60 12.05 17.15 -11.62
N CYS A 61 11.15 17.81 -10.90
CA CYS A 61 10.13 18.65 -11.46
C CYS A 61 10.68 20.08 -11.61
N TRP A 62 10.61 20.63 -12.81
CA TRP A 62 10.97 22.02 -13.09
C TRP A 62 10.03 23.00 -12.39
N PHE A 63 8.75 22.66 -12.33
CA PHE A 63 7.73 23.45 -11.66
C PHE A 63 6.94 22.50 -10.74
N SER A 64 6.88 22.83 -9.44
CA SER A 64 6.17 22.09 -8.38
C SER A 64 6.84 20.79 -7.88
N VAL A 65 6.07 19.88 -7.25
CA VAL A 65 6.53 18.69 -6.51
C VAL A 65 5.73 17.43 -6.85
N LYS A 66 6.38 16.28 -6.73
CA LYS A 66 5.73 14.97 -6.73
C LYS A 66 5.15 14.66 -5.35
N LYS A 67 4.08 13.87 -5.32
CA LYS A 67 3.44 13.42 -4.07
C LYS A 67 3.56 11.92 -3.93
N HIS A 68 3.98 11.46 -2.77
CA HIS A 68 3.94 10.05 -2.43
C HIS A 68 2.59 9.74 -1.78
N CYS A 69 1.80 8.88 -2.42
CA CYS A 69 0.49 8.49 -1.94
C CYS A 69 0.45 6.99 -1.66
N CYS A 70 -0.10 6.63 -0.51
CA CYS A 70 -0.34 5.24 -0.11
C CYS A 70 -1.84 4.95 -0.12
N CYS A 71 -2.21 3.84 -0.74
CA CYS A 71 -3.57 3.36 -0.81
C CYS A 71 -3.70 2.05 -0.02
N PRO A 72 -4.70 1.89 0.86
CA PRO A 72 -4.96 0.61 1.49
C PRO A 72 -5.37 -0.40 0.41
N LYS A 73 -4.87 -1.64 0.49
CA LYS A 73 -5.15 -2.71 -0.50
C LYS A 73 -6.65 -2.87 -0.79
N ARG A 74 -7.50 -2.74 0.23
CA ARG A 74 -8.96 -2.82 0.08
C ARG A 74 -9.55 -1.74 -0.84
N ALA A 75 -8.95 -0.54 -0.89
CA ALA A 75 -9.38 0.53 -1.79
C ALA A 75 -8.94 0.24 -3.24
N LEU A 76 -7.75 -0.34 -3.42
CA LEU A 76 -7.27 -0.72 -4.75
C LEU A 76 -8.08 -1.87 -5.36
N ASP A 77 -8.45 -2.88 -4.56
CA ASP A 77 -9.26 -4.01 -5.05
C ASP A 77 -10.60 -3.54 -5.64
N SER A 78 -11.22 -2.51 -5.05
CA SER A 78 -12.46 -1.90 -5.57
C SER A 78 -12.24 -1.16 -6.89
N ILE A 79 -11.10 -0.49 -7.06
CA ILE A 79 -10.73 0.22 -8.29
C ILE A 79 -10.35 -0.79 -9.39
N ILE A 80 -9.55 -1.81 -9.08
CA ILE A 80 -9.16 -2.86 -10.02
C ILE A 80 -10.41 -3.60 -10.53
N ASN A 81 -11.34 -3.97 -9.64
CA ASN A 81 -12.58 -4.62 -10.06
C ASN A 81 -13.42 -3.74 -11.00
N LYS A 82 -13.40 -2.40 -10.84
CA LYS A 82 -14.04 -1.45 -11.76
C LYS A 82 -13.32 -1.27 -13.09
N LEU A 83 -11.98 -1.31 -13.09
CA LEU A 83 -11.18 -1.21 -14.31
C LEU A 83 -11.29 -2.50 -15.13
N VAL A 84 -11.16 -3.66 -14.49
CA VAL A 84 -11.34 -4.99 -15.12
C VAL A 84 -12.76 -5.16 -15.67
N SER A 85 -13.78 -4.59 -15.02
CA SER A 85 -15.15 -4.62 -15.56
C SER A 85 -15.37 -3.64 -16.71
N SER A 86 -14.58 -2.56 -16.82
CA SER A 86 -14.65 -1.60 -17.94
C SER A 86 -13.91 -2.08 -19.19
N ASP A 87 -12.87 -2.91 -19.04
CA ASP A 87 -12.09 -3.47 -20.16
C ASP A 87 -12.84 -4.60 -20.91
N LYS A 88 -13.85 -5.22 -20.27
CA LYS A 88 -14.68 -6.29 -20.86
C LYS A 88 -15.84 -5.81 -21.73
N LYS A 89 -15.95 -4.52 -22.04
CA LYS A 89 -17.04 -3.94 -22.84
C LYS A 89 -16.53 -3.38 -24.15
#